data_AF-A0AB74B2U5-F1
#
_entry.id   AF-A0AB74B2U5-F1
#
_cell.length_a   1.000
_cell.length_b   1.000
_cell.length_c   1.000
_cell.angle_alpha   90.00
_cell.angle_beta   90.00
_cell.angle_gamma   90.00
#
_symmetry.space_group_name_H-M   'P 1'
#
loop_
_entity.id
_entity.type
_entity.pdbx_description
1 polymer ?
#
loop_
_entity_poly.entity_id
_entity_poly.type
_entity_poly.pdbx_seq_one_letter_code
_entity_poly.pdbx_strand_id
1 'polypeptide(L)'
;MLSTPSQHYLENCLANLTKRSPDGKPDPRTEKILADFFAQKVPDEHVYKVTKKAVTKIYEELMSPSMSPIDSKRYVVGINRVGNESASAFIFEADPLRRVFLTEQFFRLPTYRFKLNVIRSGEFKHGPHYRATILIHELSHLVLKTDDIAYLESQAPFVDLLDDASEYRLRIRNELTYQQQKTLSYHTDRDKLFRQLDEDAWRDLRRTDGNGKQTILRIAGKKTLDEARDVFYDDVRKRIDITLKNADSVALLVTLLGRERFMTR
;
A
#
# COMPACT_ATOMS: atom_id res chain seq x y z
N MET A 1 3.55 -13.63 -16.56
CA MET A 1 2.49 -12.59 -16.63
C MET A 1 2.44 -11.80 -15.33
N LEU A 2 3.48 -11.00 -15.04
CA LEU A 2 3.58 -10.25 -13.77
C LEU A 2 2.85 -8.89 -13.82
N SER A 3 2.66 -8.30 -15.01
CA SER A 3 2.15 -6.93 -15.14
C SER A 3 0.63 -6.81 -15.21
N THR A 4 -0.11 -7.82 -15.69
CA THR A 4 -1.55 -7.68 -16.01
C THR A 4 -2.41 -7.28 -14.80
N PRO A 5 -2.25 -7.87 -13.60
CA PRO A 5 -3.09 -7.48 -12.46
C PRO A 5 -2.66 -6.16 -11.83
N SER A 6 -1.35 -5.85 -11.75
CA SER A 6 -0.86 -4.53 -11.30
C SER A 6 -1.33 -3.41 -12.23
N GLN A 7 -1.24 -3.64 -13.54
CA GLN A 7 -1.73 -2.72 -14.56
C GLN A 7 -3.22 -2.45 -14.37
N HIS A 8 -4.05 -3.49 -14.21
CA HIS A 8 -5.48 -3.34 -14.00
C HIS A 8 -5.81 -2.50 -12.74
N TYR A 9 -5.14 -2.75 -11.62
CA TYR A 9 -5.32 -1.93 -10.41
C TYR A 9 -4.98 -0.46 -10.67
N LEU A 10 -3.84 -0.18 -11.30
CA LEU A 10 -3.41 1.19 -11.58
C LEU A 10 -4.34 1.91 -12.57
N GLU A 11 -4.76 1.23 -13.64
CA GLU A 11 -5.70 1.77 -14.63
C GLU A 11 -7.05 2.11 -14.00
N ASN A 12 -7.63 1.18 -13.23
CA ASN A 12 -8.89 1.44 -12.53
C ASN A 12 -8.75 2.54 -11.50
N CYS A 13 -7.66 2.55 -10.74
CA CYS A 13 -7.37 3.60 -9.76
C CYS A 13 -7.31 4.98 -10.45
N LEU A 14 -6.56 5.11 -11.56
CA LEU A 14 -6.47 6.36 -12.31
C LEU A 14 -7.81 6.80 -12.92
N ALA A 15 -8.58 5.85 -13.45
CA ALA A 15 -9.91 6.11 -13.97
C ALA A 15 -10.83 6.63 -12.86
N ASN A 16 -10.87 5.96 -11.71
CA ASN A 16 -11.71 6.30 -10.56
C ASN A 16 -11.31 7.64 -9.91
N LEU A 17 -10.02 8.00 -9.93
CA LEU A 17 -9.51 9.29 -9.46
C LEU A 17 -9.80 10.45 -10.42
N THR A 18 -9.91 10.17 -11.72
CA THR A 18 -10.10 11.20 -12.76
C THR A 18 -11.56 11.43 -13.11
N LYS A 19 -12.43 10.42 -12.92
CA LYS A 19 -13.85 10.51 -13.23
C LYS A 19 -14.51 11.66 -12.45
N ARG A 20 -15.32 12.45 -13.14
CA ARG A 20 -16.16 13.51 -12.57
C ARG A 20 -17.59 13.36 -13.07
N SER A 21 -18.56 13.72 -12.23
CA SER A 21 -19.96 13.88 -12.64
C SER A 21 -20.11 15.12 -13.54
N PRO A 22 -21.27 15.32 -14.19
CA PRO A 22 -21.55 16.55 -14.92
C PRO A 22 -21.39 17.82 -14.06
N ASP A 23 -21.70 17.74 -12.77
CA ASP A 23 -21.52 18.82 -11.79
C ASP A 23 -20.06 18.96 -11.29
N GLY A 24 -19.11 18.25 -11.90
CA GLY A 24 -17.69 18.29 -11.55
C GLY A 24 -17.32 17.55 -10.26
N LYS A 25 -18.22 16.75 -9.67
CA LYS A 25 -17.97 16.04 -8.41
C LYS A 25 -17.31 14.67 -8.64
N PRO A 26 -16.43 14.20 -7.74
CA PRO A 26 -15.89 12.83 -7.77
C PRO A 26 -16.99 11.76 -7.64
N ASP A 27 -16.70 10.51 -8.01
CA ASP A 27 -17.59 9.38 -7.71
C ASP A 27 -17.67 9.20 -6.17
N PRO A 28 -18.87 9.05 -5.57
CA PRO A 28 -19.02 8.93 -4.12
C PRO A 28 -18.23 7.77 -3.50
N ARG A 29 -17.96 6.69 -4.26
CA ARG A 29 -17.12 5.57 -3.80
C ARG A 29 -15.66 5.96 -3.70
N THR A 30 -15.13 6.68 -4.71
CA THR A 30 -13.77 7.25 -4.67
C THR A 30 -13.64 8.21 -3.50
N GLU A 31 -14.62 9.11 -3.33
CA GLU A 31 -14.64 10.07 -2.23
C GLU A 31 -14.61 9.36 -0.87
N LYS A 32 -15.46 8.35 -0.68
CA LYS A 32 -15.50 7.57 0.56
C LYS A 32 -14.17 6.87 0.85
N ILE A 33 -13.56 6.21 -0.14
CA ILE A 33 -12.27 5.53 0.06
C ILE A 33 -11.19 6.54 0.49
N LEU A 34 -11.10 7.70 -0.15
CA LEU A 34 -10.13 8.73 0.23
C LEU A 34 -10.43 9.36 1.60
N ALA A 35 -11.71 9.59 1.90
CA ALA A 35 -12.17 10.11 3.18
C ALA A 35 -11.77 9.19 4.33
N ASP A 36 -12.09 7.90 4.19
CA ASP A 36 -11.79 6.87 5.18
C ASP A 36 -10.27 6.69 5.33
N PHE A 37 -9.52 6.65 4.22
CA PHE A 37 -8.08 6.39 4.21
C PHE A 37 -7.25 7.52 4.85
N PHE A 38 -7.60 8.79 4.58
CA PHE A 38 -6.88 9.96 5.11
C PHE A 38 -7.54 10.57 6.36
N ALA A 39 -8.64 9.98 6.84
CA ALA A 39 -9.47 10.47 7.93
C ALA A 39 -9.89 11.94 7.71
N GLN A 40 -10.48 12.21 6.55
CA GLN A 40 -11.06 13.50 6.20
C GLN A 40 -12.56 13.34 5.99
N LYS A 41 -13.36 14.28 6.54
CA LYS A 41 -14.81 14.26 6.33
C LYS A 41 -15.18 14.44 4.85
N VAL A 42 -14.47 15.33 4.15
CA VAL A 42 -14.61 15.59 2.72
C VAL A 42 -13.20 15.78 2.16
N PRO A 43 -12.70 14.87 1.30
CA PRO A 43 -11.39 15.01 0.67
C PRO A 43 -11.35 16.24 -0.24
N ASP A 44 -10.33 17.07 -0.05
CA ASP A 44 -10.12 18.24 -0.90
C ASP A 44 -9.32 17.91 -2.17
N GLU A 45 -9.24 18.87 -3.09
CA GLU A 45 -8.56 18.70 -4.39
C GLU A 45 -7.11 18.24 -4.25
N HIS A 46 -6.42 18.66 -3.19
CA HIS A 46 -5.03 18.30 -2.99
C HIS A 46 -4.87 16.80 -2.75
N VAL A 47 -5.75 16.15 -1.97
CA VAL A 47 -5.71 14.67 -1.81
C VAL A 47 -5.84 13.97 -3.15
N TYR A 48 -6.79 14.37 -3.99
CA TYR A 48 -6.95 13.80 -5.33
C TYR A 48 -5.69 14.03 -6.18
N LYS A 49 -5.13 15.24 -6.13
CA LYS A 49 -3.95 15.62 -6.92
C LYS A 49 -2.71 14.82 -6.52
N VAL A 50 -2.40 14.72 -5.22
CA VAL A 50 -1.20 13.99 -4.76
C VAL A 50 -1.36 12.48 -4.94
N THR A 51 -2.55 11.93 -4.71
CA THR A 51 -2.85 10.52 -4.94
C THR A 51 -2.74 10.17 -6.42
N LYS A 52 -3.40 10.95 -7.30
CA LYS A 52 -3.31 10.75 -8.75
C LYS A 52 -1.86 10.83 -9.23
N LYS A 53 -1.09 11.82 -8.77
CA LYS A 53 0.33 11.95 -9.11
C LYS A 53 1.15 10.73 -8.68
N ALA A 54 0.90 10.19 -7.48
CA ALA A 54 1.58 8.99 -7.01
C ALA A 54 1.27 7.78 -7.89
N VAL A 55 -0.01 7.54 -8.18
CA VAL A 55 -0.49 6.42 -9.01
C VAL A 55 0.04 6.55 -10.44
N THR A 56 0.00 7.74 -11.04
CA THR A 56 0.49 8.00 -12.40
C THR A 56 1.96 7.63 -12.54
N LYS A 57 2.81 8.01 -11.58
CA LYS A 57 4.24 7.66 -11.63
C LYS A 57 4.49 6.15 -11.57
N ILE A 58 3.74 5.43 -10.75
CA ILE A 58 3.86 3.96 -10.66
C ILE A 58 3.38 3.32 -11.97
N TYR A 59 2.27 3.81 -12.53
CA TYR A 59 1.76 3.36 -13.81
C TYR A 59 2.75 3.60 -14.95
N GLU A 60 3.34 4.78 -15.05
CA GLU A 60 4.36 5.11 -16.05
C GLU A 60 5.59 4.20 -15.94
N GLU A 61 6.03 3.88 -14.72
CA GLU A 61 7.14 2.95 -14.50
C GLU A 61 6.77 1.52 -14.92
N LEU A 62 5.60 1.01 -14.51
CA LEU A 62 5.14 -0.33 -14.86
C LEU A 62 4.96 -0.50 -16.37
N MET A 63 4.45 0.53 -17.04
CA MET A 63 4.20 0.53 -18.48
C MET A 63 5.44 0.88 -19.32
N SER A 64 6.56 1.22 -18.67
CA SER A 64 7.82 1.42 -19.37
C SER A 64 8.23 0.14 -20.12
N PRO A 65 8.72 0.23 -21.38
CA PRO A 65 9.27 -0.93 -22.08
C PRO A 65 10.37 -1.64 -21.28
N SER A 66 11.10 -0.90 -20.45
CA SER A 66 12.13 -1.45 -19.57
C SER A 66 11.58 -2.40 -18.48
N MET A 67 10.28 -2.37 -18.20
CA MET A 67 9.58 -3.23 -17.22
C MET A 67 8.74 -4.33 -17.88
N SER A 68 8.94 -4.58 -19.19
CA SER A 68 8.28 -5.65 -19.93
C SER A 68 8.36 -6.99 -19.17
N PRO A 69 7.25 -7.67 -18.89
CA PRO A 69 7.24 -8.94 -18.15
C PRO A 69 7.79 -10.12 -18.98
N ILE A 70 8.15 -9.91 -20.24
CA ILE A 70 8.60 -10.95 -21.17
C ILE A 70 10.13 -11.03 -21.18
N ASP A 71 10.80 -9.89 -21.34
CA ASP A 71 12.23 -9.80 -21.67
C ASP A 71 12.98 -8.77 -20.82
N SER A 72 12.32 -8.10 -19.87
CA SER A 72 13.01 -7.16 -18.99
C SER A 72 14.06 -7.86 -18.14
N LYS A 73 15.29 -7.35 -18.26
CA LYS A 73 16.41 -7.71 -17.37
C LYS A 73 16.30 -7.07 -15.98
N ARG A 74 15.26 -6.26 -15.74
CA ARG A 74 15.07 -5.58 -14.46
C ARG A 74 14.45 -6.50 -13.40
N TYR A 75 13.76 -7.55 -13.79
CA TYR A 75 13.29 -8.56 -12.83
C TYR A 75 14.40 -9.58 -12.57
N VAL A 76 14.83 -9.67 -11.32
CA VAL A 76 15.81 -10.67 -10.86
C VAL A 76 15.10 -11.61 -9.89
N VAL A 77 15.09 -12.90 -10.18
CA VAL A 77 14.50 -13.91 -9.30
C VAL A 77 15.60 -14.59 -8.50
N GLY A 78 15.42 -14.70 -7.19
CA GLY A 78 16.37 -15.33 -6.28
C GLY A 78 15.67 -15.98 -5.08
N ILE A 79 16.50 -16.45 -4.15
CA ILE A 79 16.04 -17.02 -2.88
C ILE A 79 16.66 -16.19 -1.75
N ASN A 80 15.88 -15.95 -0.69
CA ASN A 80 16.39 -15.29 0.51
C ASN A 80 17.55 -16.06 1.13
N ARG A 81 18.51 -15.31 1.67
CA ARG A 81 19.56 -15.90 2.53
C ARG A 81 18.97 -16.20 3.90
N VAL A 82 19.57 -17.17 4.57
CA VAL A 82 19.27 -17.46 5.99
C VAL A 82 19.38 -16.16 6.82
N GLY A 83 18.38 -15.90 7.65
CA GLY A 83 18.21 -14.68 8.45
C GLY A 83 17.47 -13.54 7.74
N ASN A 84 17.01 -13.71 6.50
CA ASN A 84 16.23 -12.71 5.73
C ASN A 84 14.98 -13.33 5.07
N GLU A 85 14.40 -14.36 5.70
CA GLU A 85 13.39 -15.22 5.08
C GLU A 85 12.01 -14.55 4.84
N SER A 86 11.79 -13.35 5.39
CA SER A 86 10.52 -12.64 5.34
C SER A 86 10.32 -11.76 4.11
N ALA A 87 11.39 -11.38 3.41
CA ALA A 87 11.30 -10.47 2.27
C ALA A 87 10.59 -11.14 1.09
N SER A 88 9.53 -10.52 0.58
CA SER A 88 8.82 -10.97 -0.64
C SER A 88 9.46 -10.43 -1.92
N ALA A 89 9.81 -9.16 -1.90
CA ALA A 89 10.61 -8.52 -2.92
C ALA A 89 11.41 -7.40 -2.26
N PHE A 90 12.31 -6.80 -3.03
CA PHE A 90 12.98 -5.55 -2.64
C PHE A 90 13.59 -4.88 -3.87
N ILE A 91 13.93 -3.61 -3.70
CA ILE A 91 14.79 -2.85 -4.61
C ILE A 91 16.00 -2.32 -3.86
N PHE A 92 17.04 -1.94 -4.59
CA PHE A 92 18.09 -1.08 -4.05
C PHE A 92 17.96 0.30 -4.69
N GLU A 93 17.76 1.34 -3.88
CA GLU A 93 17.55 2.70 -4.39
C GLU A 93 18.73 3.19 -5.27
N ALA A 94 19.95 2.75 -4.92
CA ALA A 94 21.18 3.09 -5.62
C ALA A 94 21.51 2.14 -6.78
N ASP A 95 20.69 1.13 -7.09
CA ASP A 95 20.96 0.22 -8.20
C ASP A 95 20.82 0.97 -9.54
N PRO A 96 21.91 1.13 -10.32
CA PRO A 96 21.86 1.88 -11.57
C PRO A 96 20.96 1.20 -12.61
N LEU A 97 20.74 -0.11 -12.49
CA LEU A 97 19.85 -0.87 -13.36
C LEU A 97 18.38 -0.84 -12.90
N ARG A 98 18.10 -0.22 -11.74
CA ARG A 98 16.77 -0.08 -11.14
C ARG A 98 16.01 -1.41 -11.12
N ARG A 99 16.69 -2.50 -10.73
CA ARG A 99 16.12 -3.85 -10.73
C ARG A 99 15.14 -4.04 -9.57
N VAL A 100 14.20 -4.96 -9.79
CA VAL A 100 13.28 -5.49 -8.79
C VAL A 100 13.66 -6.93 -8.51
N PHE A 101 14.02 -7.21 -7.27
CA PHE A 101 14.43 -8.53 -6.82
C PHE A 101 13.22 -9.25 -6.24
N LEU A 102 12.85 -10.39 -6.83
CA LEU A 102 11.73 -11.22 -6.43
C LEU A 102 12.27 -12.47 -5.74
N THR A 103 11.82 -12.74 -4.52
CA THR A 103 12.26 -13.89 -3.74
C THR A 103 11.30 -15.06 -3.92
N GLU A 104 11.56 -16.19 -3.26
CA GLU A 104 10.62 -17.30 -3.20
C GLU A 104 9.28 -16.91 -2.55
N GLN A 105 9.27 -15.95 -1.62
CA GLN A 105 8.06 -15.50 -0.92
C GLN A 105 7.11 -14.69 -1.82
N PHE A 106 7.63 -14.07 -2.90
CA PHE A 106 6.78 -13.48 -3.93
C PHE A 106 5.87 -14.51 -4.62
N PHE A 107 6.36 -15.76 -4.73
CA PHE A 107 5.65 -16.83 -5.42
C PHE A 107 4.84 -17.72 -4.49
N ARG A 108 5.16 -17.75 -3.18
CA ARG A 108 4.47 -18.53 -2.14
C ARG A 108 3.34 -17.71 -1.52
N LEU A 109 2.10 -18.18 -1.71
CA LEU A 109 0.92 -17.48 -1.21
C LEU A 109 0.63 -17.83 0.25
N PRO A 110 0.38 -16.83 1.11
CA PRO A 110 -0.19 -17.07 2.43
C PRO A 110 -1.59 -17.70 2.32
N THR A 111 -2.01 -18.43 3.35
CA THR A 111 -3.33 -19.08 3.35
C THR A 111 -4.38 -18.20 4.01
N TYR A 112 -5.40 -17.83 3.24
CA TYR A 112 -6.60 -17.14 3.72
C TYR A 112 -7.86 -17.96 3.44
N ARG A 113 -8.85 -17.87 4.33
CA ARG A 113 -10.18 -18.46 4.10
C ARG A 113 -11.14 -17.38 3.62
N PHE A 114 -11.76 -17.62 2.48
CA PHE A 114 -12.72 -16.71 1.86
C PHE A 114 -14.16 -17.15 2.11
N LYS A 115 -15.07 -16.18 2.11
CA LYS A 115 -16.52 -16.44 2.14
C LYS A 115 -16.94 -17.32 0.96
N LEU A 116 -17.96 -18.16 1.16
CA LEU A 116 -18.41 -19.12 0.16
C LEU A 116 -18.82 -18.48 -1.18
N ASN A 117 -19.46 -17.30 -1.14
CA ASN A 117 -19.85 -16.57 -2.34
C ASN A 117 -18.64 -16.07 -3.15
N VAL A 118 -17.55 -15.67 -2.49
CA VAL A 118 -16.29 -15.25 -3.14
C VAL A 118 -15.63 -16.43 -3.85
N ILE A 119 -15.61 -17.59 -3.19
CA ILE A 119 -15.09 -18.84 -3.79
C ILE A 119 -15.93 -19.22 -5.02
N ARG A 120 -17.26 -19.14 -4.92
CA ARG A 120 -18.18 -19.50 -6.00
C ARG A 120 -18.12 -18.56 -7.18
N SER A 121 -18.01 -17.24 -6.97
CA SER A 121 -17.91 -16.28 -8.08
C SER A 121 -16.59 -16.44 -8.82
N GLY A 122 -15.50 -16.74 -8.10
CA GLY A 122 -14.18 -16.86 -8.66
C GLY A 122 -13.63 -15.54 -9.22
N GLU A 123 -14.27 -14.40 -8.94
CA GLU A 123 -13.89 -13.09 -9.45
C GLU A 123 -12.59 -12.60 -8.81
N PHE A 124 -12.43 -12.79 -7.50
CA PHE A 124 -11.21 -12.43 -6.80
C PHE A 124 -10.15 -13.51 -6.96
N LYS A 125 -9.01 -13.15 -7.56
CA LYS A 125 -7.85 -14.04 -7.71
C LYS A 125 -6.76 -13.65 -6.72
N HIS A 126 -6.66 -14.37 -5.60
CA HIS A 126 -5.72 -14.07 -4.52
C HIS A 126 -4.25 -14.01 -4.97
N GLY A 127 -3.79 -15.01 -5.73
CA GLY A 127 -2.39 -15.05 -6.18
C GLY A 127 -1.97 -13.85 -7.04
N PRO A 128 -2.74 -13.51 -8.09
CA PRO A 128 -2.56 -12.28 -8.85
C PRO A 128 -2.62 -11.00 -8.00
N HIS A 129 -3.56 -10.89 -7.05
CA HIS A 129 -3.63 -9.74 -6.14
C HIS A 129 -2.35 -9.60 -5.31
N TYR A 130 -1.96 -10.66 -4.61
CA TYR A 130 -0.78 -10.68 -3.74
C TYR A 130 0.49 -10.18 -4.47
N ARG A 131 0.78 -10.76 -5.63
CA ARG A 131 1.94 -10.39 -6.45
C ARG A 131 1.84 -8.98 -7.00
N ALA A 132 0.64 -8.55 -7.37
CA ALA A 132 0.43 -7.23 -7.92
C ALA A 132 0.66 -6.14 -6.88
N THR A 133 0.18 -6.34 -5.66
CA THR A 133 0.36 -5.38 -4.58
C THR A 133 1.82 -5.28 -4.16
N ILE A 134 2.53 -6.41 -4.06
CA ILE A 134 3.98 -6.39 -3.81
C ILE A 134 4.71 -5.64 -4.93
N LEU A 135 4.38 -5.89 -6.20
CA LEU A 135 5.02 -5.15 -7.29
C LEU A 135 4.73 -3.65 -7.23
N ILE A 136 3.50 -3.23 -6.91
CA ILE A 136 3.15 -1.81 -6.73
C ILE A 136 3.94 -1.20 -5.56
N HIS A 137 4.10 -1.93 -4.46
CA HIS A 137 4.94 -1.55 -3.32
C HIS A 137 6.39 -1.29 -3.78
N GLU A 138 7.03 -2.25 -4.46
CA GLU A 138 8.42 -2.09 -4.93
C GLU A 138 8.61 -0.95 -5.93
N LEU A 139 7.66 -0.79 -6.86
CA LEU A 139 7.70 0.30 -7.82
C LEU A 139 7.52 1.65 -7.14
N SER A 140 6.76 1.72 -6.04
CA SER A 140 6.60 2.95 -5.26
C SER A 140 7.95 3.41 -4.71
N HIS A 141 8.81 2.51 -4.22
CA HIS A 141 10.15 2.87 -3.77
C HIS A 141 10.97 3.49 -4.91
N LEU A 142 10.92 2.89 -6.10
CA LEU A 142 11.69 3.33 -7.26
C LEU A 142 11.33 4.73 -7.77
N VAL A 143 10.03 5.09 -7.80
CA VAL A 143 9.57 6.34 -8.46
C VAL A 143 9.00 7.39 -7.53
N LEU A 144 8.57 6.99 -6.33
CA LEU A 144 8.05 7.89 -5.31
C LEU A 144 9.04 8.09 -4.16
N LYS A 145 10.09 7.27 -4.05
CA LYS A 145 11.01 7.28 -2.90
C LYS A 145 10.21 7.14 -1.60
N THR A 146 9.30 6.17 -1.59
CA THR A 146 8.61 5.72 -0.38
C THR A 146 9.61 4.96 0.51
N ASP A 147 9.26 4.85 1.78
CA ASP A 147 9.98 4.11 2.80
C ASP A 147 9.04 3.06 3.41
N ASP A 148 9.60 2.05 4.09
CA ASP A 148 8.85 1.09 4.89
C ASP A 148 8.60 1.65 6.30
N ILE A 149 7.68 2.62 6.37
CA ILE A 149 7.33 3.28 7.64
C ILE A 149 6.54 2.32 8.53
N ALA A 150 5.58 1.61 7.94
CA ALA A 150 4.68 0.69 8.64
C ALA A 150 4.21 -0.42 7.70
N TYR A 151 4.14 -1.65 8.21
CA TYR A 151 3.58 -2.80 7.51
C TYR A 151 2.07 -2.85 7.75
N LEU A 152 1.30 -2.68 6.68
CA LEU A 152 -0.16 -2.66 6.68
C LEU A 152 -0.75 -3.98 6.17
N GLU A 153 0.09 -4.96 5.82
CA GLU A 153 -0.33 -6.19 5.12
C GLU A 153 -1.09 -5.84 3.83
N SER A 154 -0.53 -4.92 3.04
CA SER A 154 -1.16 -4.39 1.83
C SER A 154 -1.48 -5.47 0.80
N GLN A 155 -0.66 -6.52 0.72
CA GLN A 155 -0.76 -7.68 -0.15
C GLN A 155 -1.77 -8.74 0.29
N ALA A 156 -2.29 -8.63 1.52
CA ALA A 156 -3.35 -9.52 2.00
C ALA A 156 -4.69 -9.21 1.30
N PRO A 157 -5.60 -10.19 1.19
CA PRO A 157 -6.89 -9.97 0.57
C PRO A 157 -7.70 -8.84 1.19
N PHE A 158 -8.63 -8.27 0.41
CA PHE A 158 -9.60 -7.32 0.94
C PHE A 158 -10.37 -7.94 2.11
N VAL A 159 -10.39 -7.24 3.26
CA VAL A 159 -10.96 -7.75 4.52
C VAL A 159 -12.43 -8.19 4.41
N ASP A 160 -13.21 -7.59 3.51
CA ASP A 160 -14.62 -7.92 3.28
C ASP A 160 -14.84 -9.28 2.59
N LEU A 161 -13.80 -9.83 1.96
CA LEU A 161 -13.82 -11.13 1.28
C LEU A 161 -13.53 -12.30 2.23
N LEU A 162 -12.93 -12.02 3.40
CA LEU A 162 -12.53 -13.05 4.34
C LEU A 162 -13.72 -13.65 5.07
N ASP A 163 -13.65 -14.97 5.27
CA ASP A 163 -14.59 -15.72 6.09
C ASP A 163 -14.48 -15.25 7.55
N ASP A 164 -15.61 -15.05 8.21
CA ASP A 164 -15.75 -14.59 9.59
C ASP A 164 -16.68 -15.49 10.41
N ALA A 165 -17.00 -16.70 9.93
CA ALA A 165 -18.03 -17.56 10.51
C ALA A 165 -17.65 -18.20 11.85
N SER A 166 -16.35 -18.31 12.16
CA SER A 166 -15.88 -18.80 13.46
C SER A 166 -15.08 -17.75 14.20
N GLU A 167 -15.00 -17.84 15.52
CA GLU A 167 -14.24 -16.89 16.35
C GLU A 167 -12.78 -16.77 15.91
N TYR A 168 -12.13 -17.90 15.60
CA TYR A 168 -10.78 -17.92 15.07
C TYR A 168 -10.64 -17.09 13.78
N ARG A 169 -11.60 -17.23 12.85
CA ARG A 169 -11.57 -16.53 11.57
C ARG A 169 -11.92 -15.05 11.72
N LEU A 170 -12.87 -14.73 12.59
CA LEU A 170 -13.20 -13.37 12.97
C LEU A 170 -11.97 -12.65 13.58
N ARG A 171 -11.18 -13.34 14.41
CA ARG A 171 -9.93 -12.79 14.96
C ARG A 171 -8.93 -12.44 13.87
N ILE A 172 -8.65 -13.36 12.93
CA ILE A 172 -7.74 -13.10 11.80
C ILE A 172 -8.22 -11.91 10.96
N ARG A 173 -9.52 -11.82 10.67
CA ARG A 173 -10.09 -10.68 9.94
C ARG A 173 -9.91 -9.37 10.70
N ASN A 174 -10.15 -9.37 12.01
CA ASN A 174 -10.04 -8.16 12.84
C ASN A 174 -8.58 -7.71 12.97
N GLU A 175 -7.64 -8.64 13.06
CA GLU A 175 -6.20 -8.36 13.05
C GLU A 175 -5.77 -7.70 11.73
N LEU A 176 -6.19 -8.25 10.59
CA LEU A 176 -5.90 -7.65 9.30
C LEU A 176 -6.57 -6.28 9.12
N THR A 177 -7.80 -6.13 9.62
CA THR A 177 -8.50 -4.84 9.63
C THR A 177 -7.73 -3.81 10.46
N TYR A 178 -7.21 -4.22 11.63
CA TYR A 178 -6.36 -3.35 12.45
C TYR A 178 -5.08 -2.97 11.69
N GLN A 179 -4.40 -3.94 11.06
CA GLN A 179 -3.18 -3.67 10.30
C GLN A 179 -3.40 -2.67 9.16
N GLN A 180 -4.43 -2.89 8.34
CA GLN A 180 -4.72 -2.06 7.16
C GLN A 180 -5.29 -0.68 7.51
N GLN A 181 -6.07 -0.55 8.59
CA GLN A 181 -6.82 0.67 8.90
C GLN A 181 -6.30 1.47 10.09
N LYS A 182 -5.46 0.86 10.96
CA LYS A 182 -5.06 1.46 12.25
C LYS A 182 -3.56 1.45 12.53
N THR A 183 -2.71 0.91 11.66
CA THR A 183 -1.24 0.93 11.90
C THR A 183 -0.60 2.28 11.59
N LEU A 184 -0.98 2.90 10.46
CA LEU A 184 -0.51 4.22 10.05
C LEU A 184 -1.71 5.07 9.60
N SER A 185 -2.55 5.45 10.56
CA SER A 185 -3.74 6.26 10.29
C SER A 185 -4.03 7.21 11.45
N TYR A 186 -5.00 8.11 11.23
CA TYR A 186 -5.51 8.97 12.30
C TYR A 186 -6.16 8.18 13.45
N HIS A 187 -6.52 6.91 13.23
CA HIS A 187 -7.11 6.04 14.25
C HIS A 187 -6.08 5.20 15.01
N THR A 188 -4.80 5.31 14.67
CA THR A 188 -3.72 4.74 15.48
C THR A 188 -3.70 5.45 16.83
N ASP A 189 -3.44 4.73 17.93
CA ASP A 189 -3.18 5.39 19.21
C ASP A 189 -1.87 6.19 19.10
N ARG A 190 -1.84 7.43 19.60
CA ARG A 190 -0.70 8.35 19.40
C ARG A 190 0.64 7.70 19.79
N ASP A 191 0.69 7.02 20.93
CA ASP A 191 1.89 6.37 21.46
C ASP A 191 2.34 5.14 20.64
N LYS A 192 1.48 4.61 19.77
CA LYS A 192 1.79 3.48 18.86
C LYS A 192 2.22 3.95 17.47
N LEU A 193 1.92 5.19 17.08
CA LEU A 193 2.29 5.73 15.79
C LEU A 193 3.83 5.83 15.64
N PHE A 194 4.34 5.51 14.45
CA PHE A 194 5.79 5.47 14.13
C PHE A 194 6.60 4.50 15.01
N ARG A 195 5.96 3.40 15.39
CA ARG A 195 6.60 2.28 16.08
C ARG A 195 6.56 1.02 15.24
N GLN A 196 7.53 0.16 15.48
CA GLN A 196 7.59 -1.20 14.95
C GLN A 196 7.77 -2.18 16.10
N LEU A 197 7.30 -3.40 15.89
CA LEU A 197 7.53 -4.52 16.79
C LEU A 197 8.97 -5.00 16.60
N ASP A 198 9.74 -5.06 17.69
CA ASP A 198 11.11 -5.56 17.73
C ASP A 198 11.18 -6.66 18.78
N GLU A 199 11.42 -7.90 18.32
CA GLU A 199 11.31 -9.13 19.11
C GLU A 199 9.93 -9.27 19.77
N ASP A 200 9.74 -8.68 20.95
CA ASP A 200 8.50 -8.71 21.73
C ASP A 200 8.07 -7.31 22.25
N ALA A 201 8.75 -6.24 21.84
CA ALA A 201 8.50 -4.88 22.33
C ALA A 201 8.23 -3.88 21.20
N TRP A 202 7.20 -3.06 21.39
CA TRP A 202 6.96 -1.92 20.52
C TRP A 202 7.97 -0.81 20.81
N ARG A 203 8.68 -0.39 19.77
CA ARG A 203 9.66 0.70 19.88
C ARG A 203 9.54 1.69 18.74
N ASP A 204 10.00 2.90 19.00
CA ASP A 204 10.13 3.95 17.99
C ASP A 204 11.04 3.51 16.83
N LEU A 205 10.71 3.98 15.63
CA LEU A 205 11.54 3.81 14.45
C LEU A 205 12.97 4.32 14.70
N ARG A 206 13.94 3.54 14.22
CA ARG A 206 15.37 3.78 14.27
C ARG A 206 15.92 3.97 12.85
N ARG A 207 17.16 4.44 12.75
CA ARG A 207 17.86 4.56 11.46
C ARG A 207 18.18 3.19 10.83
N THR A 208 18.29 2.15 11.66
CA THR A 208 18.52 0.77 11.22
C THR A 208 17.30 0.15 10.53
N ASP A 209 16.10 0.71 10.74
CA ASP A 209 14.86 0.25 10.10
C ASP A 209 14.67 0.88 8.70
N GLY A 210 15.73 1.49 8.15
CA GLY A 210 15.69 2.25 6.91
C GLY A 210 15.47 3.75 7.11
N ASN A 211 15.01 4.42 6.05
CA ASN A 211 14.93 5.89 6.00
C ASN A 211 13.61 6.46 6.56
N GLY A 212 12.65 5.61 6.94
CA GLY A 212 11.31 6.01 7.37
C GLY A 212 11.31 7.07 8.48
N LYS A 213 12.12 6.88 9.54
CA LYS A 213 12.29 7.88 10.62
C LYS A 213 12.69 9.25 10.07
N GLN A 214 13.72 9.29 9.23
CA GLN A 214 14.26 10.55 8.70
C GLN A 214 13.25 11.24 7.78
N THR A 215 12.50 10.46 6.99
CA THR A 215 11.43 10.97 6.14
C THR A 215 10.29 11.58 6.96
N ILE A 216 9.83 10.91 8.02
CA ILE A 216 8.80 11.42 8.93
C ILE A 216 9.24 12.76 9.54
N LEU A 217 10.43 12.81 10.14
CA LEU A 217 10.96 14.01 10.79
C LEU A 217 11.09 15.18 9.81
N ARG A 218 11.55 14.90 8.59
CA ARG A 218 11.67 15.91 7.53
C ARG A 218 10.31 16.45 7.10
N ILE A 219 9.31 15.59 6.91
CA ILE A 219 7.98 16.04 6.49
C ILE A 219 7.31 16.83 7.61
N ALA A 220 7.33 16.29 8.84
CA ALA A 220 6.77 16.94 10.02
C ALA A 220 7.51 18.24 10.40
N GLY A 221 8.77 18.41 9.97
CA GLY A 221 9.61 19.54 10.35
C GLY A 221 10.02 19.51 11.83
N LYS A 222 10.20 18.31 12.39
CA LYS A 222 10.47 18.08 13.82
C LYS A 222 11.78 17.33 14.04
N LYS A 223 12.27 17.32 15.29
CA LYS A 223 13.53 16.67 15.66
C LYS A 223 13.30 15.29 16.29
N THR A 224 12.12 15.08 16.86
CA THR A 224 11.76 13.82 17.53
C THR A 224 10.49 13.21 16.93
N LEU A 225 10.36 11.89 17.04
CA LEU A 225 9.15 11.18 16.60
C LEU A 225 7.95 11.54 17.48
N ASP A 226 8.17 11.90 18.74
CA ASP A 226 7.10 12.35 19.63
C ASP A 226 6.45 13.64 19.11
N GLU A 227 7.24 14.68 18.81
CA GLU A 227 6.73 15.91 18.19
C GLU A 227 6.12 15.65 16.80
N ALA A 228 6.65 14.69 16.04
CA ALA A 228 6.13 14.34 14.73
C ALA A 228 4.75 13.68 14.81
N ARG A 229 4.43 12.97 15.91
CA ARG A 229 3.09 12.42 16.16
C ARG A 229 2.08 13.55 16.29
N ASP A 230 2.38 14.58 17.07
CA ASP A 230 1.47 15.73 17.20
C ASP A 230 1.16 16.36 15.84
N VAL A 231 2.19 16.61 15.03
CA VAL A 231 2.02 17.12 13.66
C VAL A 231 1.16 16.19 12.80
N PHE A 232 1.29 14.88 12.94
CA PHE A 232 0.48 13.93 12.17
C PHE A 232 -1.02 14.02 12.52
N TYR A 233 -1.38 14.30 13.77
CA TYR A 233 -2.78 14.51 14.15
C TYR A 233 -3.27 15.92 13.78
N ASP A 234 -2.44 16.94 14.02
CA ASP A 234 -2.82 18.35 13.90
C ASP A 234 -2.83 18.87 12.45
N ASP A 235 -1.93 18.37 11.61
CA ASP A 235 -1.78 18.83 10.21
C ASP A 235 -2.11 17.71 9.22
N VAL A 236 -3.31 17.82 8.64
CA VAL A 236 -3.79 16.84 7.65
C VAL A 236 -2.93 16.78 6.38
N ARG A 237 -2.30 17.88 5.94
CA ARG A 237 -1.43 17.87 4.76
C ARG A 237 -0.18 17.04 5.05
N LYS A 238 0.43 17.26 6.20
CA LYS A 238 1.61 16.49 6.65
C LYS A 238 1.27 15.03 6.86
N ARG A 239 0.09 14.73 7.41
CA ARG A 239 -0.41 13.36 7.52
C ARG A 239 -0.50 12.68 6.15
N ILE A 240 -1.17 13.31 5.18
CA ILE A 240 -1.30 12.78 3.81
C ILE A 240 0.09 12.53 3.21
N ASP A 241 1.02 13.49 3.34
CA ASP A 241 2.37 13.37 2.82
C ASP A 241 3.16 12.21 3.48
N ILE A 242 3.05 12.03 4.80
CA ILE A 242 3.68 10.92 5.53
C ILE A 242 3.06 9.59 5.10
N THR A 243 1.73 9.49 5.04
CA THR A 243 1.02 8.28 4.62
C THR A 243 1.39 7.89 3.18
N LEU A 244 1.45 8.83 2.25
CA LEU A 244 1.88 8.58 0.85
C LEU A 244 3.40 8.34 0.71
N LYS A 245 4.16 8.49 1.79
CA LYS A 245 5.56 8.08 1.88
C LYS A 245 5.77 6.69 2.43
N ASN A 246 4.71 6.00 2.84
CA ASN A 246 4.77 4.59 3.19
C ASN A 246 4.41 3.72 1.96
N ALA A 247 5.30 2.81 1.55
CA ALA A 247 5.08 1.97 0.37
C ALA A 247 3.82 1.11 0.48
N ASP A 248 3.59 0.54 1.66
CA ASP A 248 2.41 -0.27 1.98
C ASP A 248 1.11 0.52 1.91
N SER A 249 1.11 1.76 2.39
CA SER A 249 -0.05 2.65 2.28
C SER A 249 -0.38 2.98 0.83
N VAL A 250 0.64 3.21 -0.01
CA VAL A 250 0.44 3.47 -1.44
C VAL A 250 -0.14 2.22 -2.13
N ALA A 251 0.43 1.05 -1.88
CA ALA A 251 -0.02 -0.21 -2.47
C ALA A 251 -1.45 -0.57 -2.04
N LEU A 252 -1.79 -0.41 -0.76
CA LEU A 252 -3.14 -0.61 -0.24
C LEU A 252 -4.14 0.38 -0.87
N LEU A 253 -3.82 1.68 -0.92
CA LEU A 253 -4.71 2.68 -1.49
C LEU A 253 -4.97 2.45 -2.99
N VAL A 254 -3.92 2.08 -3.75
CA VAL A 254 -4.05 1.73 -5.16
C VAL A 254 -4.99 0.55 -5.36
N THR A 255 -4.87 -0.50 -4.55
CA THR A 255 -5.73 -1.69 -4.70
C THR A 255 -7.16 -1.46 -4.26
N LEU A 256 -7.40 -0.63 -3.22
CA LEU A 256 -8.73 -0.21 -2.80
C LEU A 256 -9.44 0.60 -3.88
N LEU A 257 -8.76 1.62 -4.43
CA LEU A 257 -9.30 2.45 -5.51
C LEU A 257 -9.37 1.73 -6.85
N GLY A 258 -8.49 0.76 -7.08
CA GLY A 258 -8.37 0.02 -8.33
C GLY A 258 -9.13 -1.31 -8.37
N ARG A 259 -9.80 -1.68 -7.28
CA ARG A 259 -10.48 -2.98 -7.13
C ARG A 259 -11.44 -3.27 -8.26
N GLU A 260 -12.23 -2.27 -8.64
CA GLU A 260 -13.16 -2.31 -9.76
C GLU A 260 -13.24 -0.94 -10.41
N ARG A 261 -13.73 -0.89 -11.66
CA ARG A 261 -14.03 0.37 -12.31
C ARG A 261 -15.42 0.86 -11.87
N PHE A 262 -15.47 2.07 -11.31
CA PHE A 262 -16.73 2.68 -10.88
C PHE A 262 -17.52 3.18 -12.09
N MET A 263 -18.30 2.31 -12.72
CA MET A 263 -19.24 2.69 -13.77
C MET A 263 -20.44 3.42 -13.15
N THR A 264 -20.96 4.43 -13.85
CA THR A 264 -22.26 5.03 -13.54
C THR A 264 -23.29 4.10 -14.14
N ARG A 265 -24.26 3.64 -13.34
CA ARG A 265 -25.48 3.04 -13.88
C ARG A 265 -26.34 4.13 -14.51
#